data_AF-A0A1H1FL88-F1
#
_entry.id   AF-A0A1H1FL88-F1
#
_cell.length_a   1.000
_cell.length_b   1.000
_cell.length_c   1.000
_cell.angle_alpha   90.00
_cell.angle_beta   90.00
_cell.angle_gamma   90.00
#
_symmetry.space_group_name_H-M   'P 1'
#
loop_
_entity.id
_entity.type
_entity.pdbx_description
1 polymer ?
#
loop_
_entity_poly.entity_id
_entity_poly.type
_entity_poly.pdbx_seq_one_letter_code
_entity_poly.pdbx_strand_id
1 'polypeptide(L)'
;MTDDPSTPPWPPAAFAEQFRQASEEVTDQQFRFFNELMSAGSGEEKSDFDTLESLSRDAAVFKTRVQSGGRISIPDAEREALGIEERDLVQAFVIPIEPKTE
;
A
#
# COMPACT_ATOMS: atom_id res chain seq x y z
N MET A 1 -25.70 24.49 35.38
CA MET A 1 -25.00 23.48 34.58
C MET A 1 -25.61 23.53 33.19
N THR A 2 -24.85 23.96 32.19
CA THR A 2 -25.13 23.75 30.75
C THR A 2 -23.82 23.98 30.00
N ASP A 3 -23.02 22.91 29.93
CA ASP A 3 -21.88 22.76 29.02
C ASP A 3 -22.41 22.56 27.60
N ASP A 4 -22.01 23.42 26.66
CA ASP A 4 -22.23 23.25 25.23
C ASP A 4 -20.95 22.67 24.59
N PRO A 5 -20.96 21.42 24.10
CA PRO A 5 -19.75 20.74 23.61
C PRO A 5 -19.32 21.14 22.19
N SER A 6 -19.82 22.24 21.62
CA SER A 6 -19.71 22.49 20.17
C SER A 6 -18.65 23.51 19.74
N THR A 7 -17.84 24.06 20.65
CA THR A 7 -16.74 24.97 20.29
C THR A 7 -15.40 24.23 20.33
N PRO A 8 -14.73 24.01 19.19
CA PRO A 8 -13.37 23.47 19.20
C PRO A 8 -12.47 24.35 20.10
N PRO A 9 -11.58 23.77 20.92
CA PRO A 9 -10.72 24.51 21.88
C PRO A 9 -9.66 25.44 21.23
N TRP A 10 -9.79 25.75 19.95
CA TRP A 10 -8.81 26.38 19.09
C TRP A 10 -9.52 27.09 17.93
N PRO A 11 -9.13 28.34 17.61
CA PRO A 11 -9.74 29.08 16.52
C PRO A 11 -9.36 28.46 15.16
N PRO A 12 -10.30 28.38 14.18
CA PRO A 12 -10.06 27.80 12.85
C PRO A 12 -8.86 28.39 12.10
N ALA A 13 -8.54 29.67 12.35
CA ALA A 13 -7.38 30.33 11.76
C ALA A 13 -6.05 29.72 12.22
N ALA A 14 -5.93 29.34 13.50
CA ALA A 14 -4.72 28.71 14.03
C ALA A 14 -4.52 27.30 13.46
N PHE A 15 -5.61 26.56 13.25
CA PHE A 15 -5.55 25.25 12.57
C PHE A 15 -5.15 25.41 11.09
N ALA A 16 -5.70 26.39 10.39
CA ALA A 16 -5.39 26.64 8.99
C ALA A 16 -3.93 27.07 8.77
N GLU A 17 -3.35 27.86 9.67
CA GLU A 17 -1.93 28.24 9.64
C GLU A 17 -1.02 27.05 9.89
N GLN A 18 -1.30 26.25 10.92
CA GLN A 18 -0.51 25.06 11.21
C GLN A 18 -0.62 24.02 10.08
N PHE A 19 -1.81 23.87 9.48
CA PHE A 19 -2.02 22.98 8.35
C PHE A 19 -1.28 23.48 7.10
N ARG A 20 -1.25 24.79 6.85
CA ARG A 20 -0.45 25.38 5.76
C ARG A 20 1.04 25.14 5.95
N GLN A 21 1.55 25.41 7.14
CA GLN A 21 2.97 25.25 7.45
C GLN A 21 3.40 23.77 7.42
N ALA A 22 2.57 22.88 7.95
CA ALA A 22 2.77 21.44 7.83
C ALA A 22 2.63 20.95 6.38
N SER A 23 1.73 21.55 5.58
CA SER A 23 1.59 21.21 4.16
C SER A 23 2.82 21.61 3.35
N GLU A 24 3.47 22.73 3.68
CA GLU A 24 4.73 23.13 3.03
C GLU A 24 5.86 22.13 3.36
N GLU A 25 5.99 21.68 4.61
CA GLU A 25 7.04 20.73 5.02
C GLU A 25 6.81 19.29 4.54
N VAL A 26 5.54 18.87 4.44
CA VAL A 26 5.14 17.53 3.97
C VAL A 26 5.21 17.42 2.45
N THR A 27 4.95 18.51 1.71
CA THR A 27 4.96 18.49 0.23
C THR A 27 6.35 18.18 -0.31
N ASP A 28 7.42 18.75 0.27
CA ASP A 28 8.79 18.48 -0.18
C ASP A 28 9.27 17.05 0.10
N GLN A 29 8.79 16.42 1.17
CA GLN A 29 9.10 15.02 1.48
C GLN A 29 8.31 14.07 0.58
N GLN A 30 7.03 14.38 0.36
CA GLN A 30 6.18 13.62 -0.56
C GLN A 30 6.65 13.73 -2.01
N PHE A 31 7.09 14.91 -2.46
CA PHE A 31 7.57 15.11 -3.82
C PHE A 31 8.91 14.39 -4.04
N ARG A 32 9.79 14.33 -3.03
CA ARG A 32 11.04 13.55 -3.12
C ARG A 32 10.78 12.05 -3.17
N PHE A 33 9.91 11.52 -2.30
CA PHE A 33 9.52 10.11 -2.33
C PHE A 33 8.80 9.74 -3.63
N PHE A 34 7.89 10.60 -4.10
CA PHE A 34 7.19 10.41 -5.36
C PHE A 34 8.14 10.48 -6.55
N ASN A 35 9.08 11.43 -6.55
CA ASN A 35 10.08 11.55 -7.61
C ASN A 35 11.08 10.40 -7.57
N GLU A 36 11.45 9.87 -6.41
CA GLU A 36 12.26 8.67 -6.24
C GLU A 36 11.53 7.42 -6.75
N LEU A 37 10.23 7.27 -6.42
CA LEU A 37 9.38 6.20 -6.91
C LEU A 37 9.12 6.28 -8.44
N MET A 38 8.87 7.48 -8.98
CA MET A 38 8.70 7.70 -10.42
C MET A 38 10.01 7.56 -11.19
N SER A 39 11.13 7.99 -10.60
CA SER A 39 12.46 7.81 -11.20
C SER A 39 12.88 6.34 -11.16
N ALA A 40 12.50 5.60 -10.11
CA ALA A 40 12.64 4.14 -10.03
C ALA A 40 11.67 3.37 -10.93
N GLY A 41 10.55 4.01 -11.34
CA GLY A 41 9.54 3.45 -12.24
C GLY A 41 9.66 3.86 -13.72
N SER A 42 10.62 4.72 -14.06
CA SER A 42 10.84 5.20 -15.45
C SER A 42 12.13 4.69 -16.10
N GLY A 43 12.91 3.89 -15.39
CA GLY A 43 14.10 3.23 -15.91
C GLY A 43 14.33 1.89 -15.23
N GLU A 44 14.35 0.84 -16.04
CA GLU A 44 14.76 -0.53 -15.71
C GLU A 44 13.73 -1.40 -14.97
N GLU A 45 13.29 -2.45 -15.66
CA GLU A 45 12.64 -3.66 -15.12
C GLU A 45 13.46 -4.40 -14.02
N LYS A 46 14.55 -3.80 -13.50
CA LYS A 46 15.36 -4.33 -12.40
C LYS A 46 14.85 -3.90 -11.02
N SER A 47 14.24 -2.72 -10.89
CA SER A 47 13.76 -2.22 -9.58
C SER A 47 12.58 -3.03 -9.05
N ASP A 48 11.65 -3.40 -9.94
CA ASP A 48 10.52 -4.27 -9.59
C ASP A 48 10.99 -5.68 -9.21
N PHE A 49 12.02 -6.22 -9.86
CA PHE A 49 12.58 -7.53 -9.55
C PHE A 49 13.34 -7.54 -8.23
N ASP A 50 14.17 -6.53 -7.94
CA ASP A 50 14.89 -6.41 -6.65
C ASP A 50 13.92 -6.19 -5.48
N THR A 51 12.83 -5.45 -5.71
CA THR A 51 11.77 -5.28 -4.71
C THR A 51 11.03 -6.61 -4.47
N LEU A 52 10.69 -7.34 -5.53
CA LEU A 52 10.14 -8.70 -5.44
C LEU A 52 11.12 -9.69 -4.80
N GLU A 53 12.42 -9.56 -5.03
CA GLU A 53 13.47 -10.43 -4.48
C GLU A 53 13.70 -10.16 -2.98
N SER A 54 13.57 -8.89 -2.56
CA SER A 54 13.57 -8.54 -1.13
C SER A 54 12.31 -9.04 -0.41
N LEU A 55 11.16 -9.03 -1.10
CA LEU A 55 9.90 -9.57 -0.59
C LEU A 55 9.89 -11.12 -0.62
N SER A 56 10.58 -11.74 -1.58
CA SER A 56 10.54 -13.20 -1.81
C SER A 56 11.30 -14.03 -0.79
N ARG A 57 12.16 -13.42 0.03
CA ARG A 57 12.86 -14.18 1.09
C ARG A 57 11.91 -14.75 2.15
N ASP A 58 10.77 -14.08 2.38
CA ASP A 58 9.73 -14.52 3.31
C ASP A 58 8.33 -14.64 2.67
N ALA A 59 8.18 -14.32 1.38
CA ALA A 59 6.91 -14.40 0.66
C ALA A 59 6.93 -15.46 -0.45
N ALA A 60 5.94 -16.35 -0.47
CA ALA A 60 5.73 -17.26 -1.59
C ALA A 60 4.98 -16.54 -2.73
N VAL A 61 5.54 -16.60 -3.94
CA VAL A 61 4.95 -16.03 -5.15
C VAL A 61 4.37 -17.14 -6.01
N PHE A 62 3.06 -17.09 -6.27
CA PHE A 62 2.37 -18.06 -7.12
C PHE A 62 1.43 -17.37 -8.10
N LYS A 63 1.08 -18.07 -9.19
CA LYS A 63 0.14 -17.59 -10.22
C LYS A 63 -1.20 -18.30 -10.05
N THR A 64 -2.29 -17.54 -9.96
CA THR A 64 -3.64 -18.08 -9.86
C THR A 64 -4.63 -17.25 -10.69
N ARG A 65 -5.74 -17.87 -11.10
CA ARG A 65 -6.81 -17.17 -11.82
C ARG A 65 -7.82 -16.58 -10.83
N VAL A 66 -8.28 -15.37 -11.13
CA VAL A 66 -9.37 -14.73 -10.36
C VAL A 66 -10.68 -15.50 -10.60
N GLN A 67 -11.32 -15.93 -9.51
CA GLN A 67 -12.58 -16.66 -9.53
C GLN A 67 -13.79 -15.71 -9.53
N SER A 68 -15.00 -16.29 -9.61
CA SER A 68 -16.24 -15.52 -9.49
C SER A 68 -16.29 -14.72 -8.18
N GLY A 69 -16.63 -13.43 -8.28
CA GLY A 69 -16.64 -12.52 -7.14
C GLY A 69 -15.26 -12.03 -6.69
N GLY A 70 -14.22 -12.16 -7.51
CA GLY A 70 -12.90 -11.57 -7.23
C GLY A 70 -12.04 -12.36 -6.24
N ARG A 71 -12.42 -13.61 -5.92
CA ARG A 71 -11.64 -14.46 -5.02
C ARG A 71 -10.39 -15.01 -5.71
N ILE A 72 -9.31 -15.08 -4.94
CA ILE A 72 -8.08 -15.78 -5.31
C ILE A 72 -7.82 -16.87 -4.27
N SER A 73 -7.34 -18.03 -4.72
CA SER A 73 -7.01 -19.15 -3.83
C SER A 73 -5.50 -19.32 -3.75
N ILE A 74 -4.99 -19.43 -2.52
CA ILE A 74 -3.61 -19.80 -2.23
C ILE A 74 -3.52 -21.32 -2.36
N PRO A 75 -2.59 -21.88 -3.15
CA PRO A 75 -2.43 -23.32 -3.26
C PRO A 75 -1.92 -23.93 -1.94
N ASP A 76 -2.24 -25.21 -1.71
CA ASP A 76 -1.93 -25.89 -0.46
C ASP A 76 -0.43 -25.97 -0.17
N ALA A 77 0.40 -26.18 -1.20
CA ALA A 77 1.85 -26.28 -1.03
C ALA A 77 2.46 -24.98 -0.48
N GLU A 78 1.99 -23.84 -0.97
CA GLU A 78 2.43 -22.50 -0.57
C GLU A 78 1.88 -22.14 0.81
N ARG A 79 0.64 -22.54 1.11
CA ARG A 79 0.04 -22.39 2.44
C ARG A 79 0.82 -23.14 3.50
N GLU A 80 1.22 -24.38 3.21
CA GLU A 80 2.03 -25.20 4.12
C GLU A 80 3.46 -24.67 4.25
N ALA A 81 4.09 -24.27 3.15
CA ALA A 81 5.45 -23.73 3.15
C ALA A 81 5.58 -22.41 3.93
N LEU A 82 4.55 -21.57 3.89
CA LEU A 82 4.49 -20.32 4.66
C LEU A 82 3.91 -20.50 6.07
N GLY A 83 3.47 -21.71 6.43
CA GLY A 83 2.88 -22.00 7.74
C GLY A 83 1.59 -21.20 8.02
N ILE A 84 0.79 -20.92 6.99
CA ILE A 84 -0.44 -20.12 7.10
C ILE A 84 -1.61 -21.02 7.47
N GLU A 85 -2.32 -20.67 8.54
CA GLU A 85 -3.48 -21.39 9.04
C GLU A 85 -4.80 -20.65 8.76
N GLU A 86 -5.91 -21.34 9.03
CA GLU A 86 -7.23 -20.70 8.94
C GLU A 86 -7.31 -19.56 9.96
N ARG A 87 -7.85 -18.41 9.53
CA ARG A 87 -8.02 -17.19 10.32
C ARG A 87 -6.76 -16.34 10.50
N ASP A 88 -5.65 -16.72 9.89
CA ASP A 88 -4.46 -15.87 9.85
C ASP A 88 -4.68 -14.65 8.95
N LEU A 89 -4.11 -13.51 9.38
CA LEU A 89 -4.12 -12.28 8.60
C LEU A 89 -2.95 -12.30 7.62
N VAL A 90 -3.27 -12.21 6.33
CA VAL A 90 -2.27 -12.18 5.26
C VAL A 90 -2.31 -10.85 4.51
N GLN A 91 -1.15 -10.39 4.05
CA GLN A 91 -1.02 -9.26 3.15
C GLN A 91 -0.81 -9.77 1.72
N ALA A 92 -1.59 -9.26 0.76
CA ALA A 92 -1.55 -9.73 -0.62
C ALA A 92 -1.12 -8.63 -1.59
N PHE A 93 -0.21 -8.96 -2.50
CA PHE A 93 0.17 -8.13 -3.64
C PHE A 93 -0.32 -8.80 -4.92
N VAL A 94 -1.07 -8.06 -5.76
CA VAL A 94 -1.70 -8.61 -6.97
C VAL A 94 -1.12 -7.90 -8.19
N ILE A 95 -0.48 -8.67 -9.07
CA ILE A 95 0.11 -8.18 -10.32
C ILE A 95 -0.62 -8.86 -11.50
N PRO A 96 -1.32 -8.10 -12.37
CA PRO A 96 -1.98 -8.68 -13.54
C PRO A 96 -0.92 -9.12 -14.58
N ILE A 97 -1.00 -10.39 -15.01
CA ILE A 97 -0.03 -11.00 -15.94
C ILE A 97 -0.51 -11.06 -17.40
N GLU A 98 -1.80 -10.86 -17.65
CA GLU A 98 -2.37 -10.79 -18.99
C GLU A 98 -3.16 -9.47 -19.12
N PRO A 99 -3.01 -8.73 -20.23
CA PRO A 99 -3.83 -7.56 -20.47
C PRO A 99 -5.30 -7.98 -20.60
N LYS A 100 -6.22 -7.20 -20.03
CA LYS A 100 -7.66 -7.35 -20.30
C LYS A 100 -7.85 -7.22 -21.82
N THR A 101 -8.10 -8.35 -22.48
CA THR A 101 -8.66 -8.31 -23.83
C THR A 101 -10.12 -7.94 -23.65
N GLU A 102 -10.47 -6.71 -24.01
CA GLU A 102 -11.85 -6.20 -24.07
C GLU A 102 -12.68 -6.98 -25.09
#